data_AF-A0A383CEJ3-F1
#
_entry.id   AF-A0A383CEJ3-F1
#
_cell.length_a   1.000
_cell.length_b   1.000
_cell.length_c   1.000
_cell.angle_alpha   90.00
_cell.angle_beta   90.00
_cell.angle_gamma   90.00
#
_symmetry.space_group_name_H-M   'P 1'
#
loop_
_entity.id
_entity.type
_entity.pdbx_description
1 polymer ?
#
loop_
_entity_poly.entity_id
_entity_poly.type
_entity_poly.pdbx_seq_one_letter_code
_entity_poly.pdbx_strand_id
1 'polypeptide(L)' 'MTTEKKTTKTETMTEDDEKVVVIDAEEHEMTVEDLPGVGPATAEKLREAGFNELLAIAVMTPKSLAD' A
#
# COMPACT_ATOMS: atom_id res chain seq x y z
N MET A 1 -48.33 17.28 -4.05
CA MET A 1 -46.85 17.41 -4.01
C MET A 1 -46.31 16.82 -5.28
N THR A 2 -45.44 17.59 -5.91
CA THR A 2 -44.90 17.46 -7.25
C THR A 2 -44.05 16.20 -7.46
N THR A 3 -44.06 15.79 -8.72
CA THR A 3 -43.13 14.94 -9.50
C THR A 3 -41.68 14.97 -9.00
N GLU A 4 -40.85 13.93 -9.17
CA GLU A 4 -40.34 13.44 -10.45
C GLU A 4 -39.77 12.01 -10.33
N LYS A 5 -40.07 11.19 -11.34
CA LYS A 5 -39.44 9.89 -11.60
C LYS A 5 -38.00 10.14 -12.08
N LYS A 6 -36.99 9.74 -11.32
CA LYS A 6 -35.60 9.72 -11.80
C LYS A 6 -35.25 8.33 -12.30
N THR A 7 -35.59 8.09 -13.55
CA THR A 7 -35.04 7.02 -14.39
C THR A 7 -33.54 7.31 -14.58
N THR A 8 -32.65 6.47 -14.04
CA THR A 8 -31.23 6.52 -14.42
C THR A 8 -30.96 5.33 -15.33
N LYS A 9 -30.98 5.63 -16.63
CA LYS A 9 -30.55 4.77 -17.72
C LYS A 9 -29.04 4.60 -17.59
N THR A 10 -28.58 3.41 -17.20
CA THR A 10 -27.17 3.05 -17.27
C THR A 10 -26.83 2.75 -18.72
N GLU A 11 -26.35 3.77 -19.44
CA GLU A 11 -25.73 3.59 -20.74
C GLU A 11 -24.25 3.25 -20.54
N THR A 12 -23.88 2.05 -20.96
CA THR A 12 -22.49 1.64 -21.16
C THR A 12 -22.09 2.12 -22.55
N MET A 13 -21.15 3.07 -22.62
CA MET A 13 -20.45 3.41 -23.85
C MET A 13 -18.95 3.23 -23.58
N THR A 14 -18.40 2.22 -24.23
CA THR A 14 -16.96 1.94 -24.32
C THR A 14 -16.46 2.50 -25.63
N GLU A 15 -15.61 3.52 -25.59
CA GLU A 15 -14.76 3.90 -26.72
C GLU A 15 -13.41 4.34 -26.15
N ASP A 16 -12.37 3.60 -26.54
CA ASP A 16 -10.95 3.99 -26.65
C ASP A 16 -10.54 5.32 -26.02
N ASP A 17 -9.91 5.25 -24.85
CA ASP A 17 -8.65 5.94 -24.49
C ASP A 17 -8.34 5.52 -23.06
N GLU A 18 -7.13 5.02 -22.79
CA GLU A 18 -6.70 4.61 -21.45
C GLU A 18 -6.90 5.76 -20.44
N LYS A 19 -7.97 5.67 -19.65
CA LYS A 19 -8.14 6.51 -18.47
C LYS A 19 -7.14 6.05 -17.42
N VAL A 20 -5.94 6.61 -17.45
CA VAL A 20 -5.03 6.58 -16.29
C VAL A 20 -5.69 7.43 -15.22
N VAL A 21 -6.37 6.77 -14.29
CA VAL A 21 -6.83 7.40 -13.05
C VAL A 21 -5.57 7.70 -12.24
N VAL A 22 -5.10 8.94 -12.29
CA VAL A 22 -4.06 9.42 -11.38
C VAL A 22 -4.74 9.56 -10.01
N ILE A 23 -4.67 8.49 -9.23
CA ILE A 23 -5.05 8.49 -7.83
C ILE A 23 -3.92 9.24 -7.14
N ASP A 24 -4.20 10.40 -6.55
CA ASP A 24 -3.32 11.09 -5.60
C ASP A 24 -3.30 10.29 -4.28
N ALA A 25 -2.92 9.01 -4.40
CA ALA A 25 -2.49 8.21 -3.28
C ALA A 25 -1.05 8.65 -3.10
N GLU A 26 -0.77 9.43 -2.05
CA GLU A 26 0.58 9.53 -1.52
C GLU A 26 1.13 8.10 -1.48
N GLU A 27 2.09 7.78 -2.37
CA GLU A 27 2.81 6.51 -2.36
C GLU A 27 3.61 6.51 -1.06
N HIS A 28 2.94 6.16 0.02
CA HIS A 28 3.58 5.95 1.30
C HIS A 28 4.30 4.62 1.21
N GLU A 29 5.59 4.68 0.88
CA GLU A 29 6.46 3.51 0.95
C GLU A 29 6.42 2.98 2.38
N MET A 30 5.94 1.75 2.54
CA MET A 30 5.94 1.09 3.85
C MET A 30 7.38 0.88 4.31
N THR A 31 7.66 1.30 5.54
CA THR A 31 8.99 1.22 6.15
C THR A 31 9.06 0.10 7.17
N VAL A 32 10.28 -0.17 7.68
CA VAL A 32 10.51 -1.18 8.71
C VAL A 32 9.80 -0.82 10.02
N GLU A 33 9.65 0.47 10.31
CA GLU A 33 8.94 1.01 11.47
C GLU A 33 7.43 0.77 11.44
N ASP A 34 6.85 0.57 10.25
CA ASP A 34 5.41 0.30 10.10
C ASP A 34 5.06 -1.16 10.41
N LEU A 35 6.06 -2.01 10.65
CA LEU A 35 5.86 -3.42 10.95
C LEU A 35 5.30 -3.62 12.37
N PRO A 36 4.22 -4.42 12.53
CA PRO A 36 3.65 -4.68 13.84
C PRO A 36 4.65 -5.42 14.74
N GLY A 37 4.83 -4.91 15.96
CA GLY A 37 5.78 -5.47 16.92
C GLY A 37 7.22 -4.98 16.74
N VAL A 38 7.51 -4.18 15.71
CA VAL A 38 8.81 -3.54 15.51
C VAL A 38 8.77 -2.14 16.12
N GLY A 39 9.53 -1.94 17.19
CA GLY A 39 9.74 -0.62 17.78
C GLY A 39 10.97 0.09 17.21
N PRO A 40 11.20 1.37 17.57
CA PRO A 40 12.31 2.16 17.03
C PRO A 40 13.68 1.53 17.28
N ALA A 41 13.89 0.93 18.46
CA ALA A 41 15.15 0.26 18.79
C ALA A 41 15.38 -1.03 17.97
N THR A 42 14.31 -1.74 17.60
CA THR A 42 14.41 -2.94 16.74
C THR A 42 14.65 -2.53 15.29
N ALA A 43 13.95 -1.50 14.80
CA ALA A 43 14.14 -0.98 13.44
C ALA A 43 15.58 -0.47 13.22
N GLU A 44 16.17 0.20 14.21
CA GLU A 44 17.57 0.64 14.15
C GLU A 44 18.53 -0.54 13.98
N LYS A 45 18.40 -1.59 14.80
CA LYS A 45 19.22 -2.81 14.68
C LYS A 45 19.05 -3.51 13.33
N LEU A 46 17.83 -3.56 12.81
CA LEU A 46 17.56 -4.14 11.50
C LEU A 46 18.28 -3.37 10.38
N ARG A 47 18.28 -2.03 10.43
CA ARG A 47 19.04 -1.21 9.49
C ARG A 47 20.55 -1.38 9.63
N GLU A 48 21.06 -1.43 10.86
CA GLU A 48 22.48 -1.69 11.12
C GLU A 48 22.91 -3.06 10.59
N ALA A 49 22.03 -4.05 10.63
CA ALA A 49 22.23 -5.38 10.04
C ALA A 49 22.03 -5.41 8.51
N GLY A 50 21.67 -4.29 7.88
CA GLY A 50 21.50 -4.15 6.43
C GLY A 50 20.08 -4.42 5.91
N PHE A 51 19.09 -4.64 6.79
CA PHE A 51 17.68 -4.83 6.44
C PHE A 51 16.97 -3.48 6.29
N ASN A 52 17.30 -2.75 5.23
CA ASN A 52 16.73 -1.42 4.96
C ASN A 52 15.40 -1.49 4.18
N GLU A 53 15.10 -2.63 3.56
CA GLU A 53 13.92 -2.83 2.71
C GLU A 53 13.07 -3.99 3.24
N LEU A 54 11.75 -3.87 3.09
CA LEU A 54 10.80 -4.92 3.53
C LEU A 54 11.04 -6.27 2.84
N LEU A 55 11.48 -6.26 1.58
CA LEU A 55 11.75 -7.49 0.85
C LEU A 55 12.92 -8.27 1.46
N ALA A 56 13.92 -7.58 2.01
CA ALA A 56 15.05 -8.22 2.68
C ALA A 56 14.61 -8.97 3.94
N ILE A 57 13.63 -8.43 4.68
CA ILE A 57 13.04 -9.07 5.86
C ILE A 57 12.13 -10.24 5.44
N ALA A 58 11.32 -10.05 4.40
CA ALA A 58 10.31 -11.03 3.95
C ALA A 58 10.91 -12.37 3.48
N VAL A 59 12.09 -12.35 2.88
CA VAL A 59 12.78 -13.56 2.40
C VAL A 59 13.68 -14.20 3.45
N MET A 60 13.89 -13.53 4.58
CA MET A 60 14.78 -13.97 5.64
C MET A 60 14.12 -15.03 6.53
N THR A 61 14.92 -15.91 7.13
CA THR A 61 14.38 -16.85 8.13
C THR A 61 14.23 -16.16 9.50
N PRO A 62 13.24 -16.56 10.33
CA PRO A 62 13.08 -15.98 11.66
C PRO A 62 14.33 -16.09 12.54
N LYS A 63 15.09 -17.19 12.40
CA LYS A 63 16.34 -17.38 13.14
C LYS A 63 17.38 -16.33 12.75
N SER A 64 17.53 -16.04 11.47
CA SER A 64 18.50 -15.06 10.96
C SER A 64 18.20 -13.62 11.36
N LEU A 65 16.93 -13.28 11.63
CA LEU A 65 16.54 -11.95 12.13
C LEU A 65 16.68 -11.80 13.65
N ALA A 66 16.74 -12.92 14.37
CA ALA A 66 16.83 -12.96 15.83
C ALA A 66 18.27 -13.03 16.36
N ASP A 67 19.22 -13.46 15.51
CA ASP A 67 20.66 -13.42 15.76
C ASP A 67 21.20 -11.99 15.57
#